data_AF-A0A3B8Z6B1-F1
#
_entry.id   AF-A0A3B8Z6B1-F1
#
_cell.length_a   1.000
_cell.length_b   1.000
_cell.length_c   1.000
_cell.angle_alpha   90.00
_cell.angle_beta   90.00
_cell.angle_gamma   90.00
#
_symmetry.space_group_name_H-M   'P 1'
#
loop_
_entity.id
_entity.type
_entity.pdbx_description
1 polymer ?
#
loop_
_entity_poly.entity_id
_entity_poly.type
_entity_poly.pdbx_seq_one_letter_code
_entity_poly.pdbx_strand_id
1 'polypeptide(L)'
;AIRPLGDKLPTGVEAAERFIEIVAAGDDVLRISFSGQSWIEINDVNANQIHRDIRLAGDVLEIRGRSPFNILLGDATFARLTFNGAEINVSDNIRIDNSARLTVGL
;
A
#
# COMPACT_ATOMS: atom_id res chain seq x y z
N ALA A 1 22.27 20.36 -45.26
CA ALA A 1 22.45 20.67 -43.84
C ALA A 1 21.98 19.48 -43.01
N ILE A 2 22.83 18.94 -42.14
CA ILE A 2 22.55 17.80 -41.27
C ILE A 2 21.82 18.34 -40.03
N ARG A 3 20.63 17.80 -39.70
CA ARG A 3 19.92 18.11 -38.45
C ARG A 3 20.67 17.44 -37.29
N PRO A 4 20.95 18.11 -36.17
CA PRO A 4 21.61 17.45 -35.05
C PRO A 4 20.68 16.44 -34.38
N LEU A 5 21.23 15.25 -34.09
CA LEU A 5 20.68 14.26 -33.18
C LEU A 5 20.73 14.88 -31.77
N GLY A 6 19.58 15.11 -31.14
CA GLY A 6 19.58 15.81 -29.86
C GLY A 6 18.28 15.78 -29.07
N ASP A 7 17.36 14.85 -29.36
CA ASP A 7 16.26 14.60 -28.44
C ASP A 7 16.78 13.64 -27.38
N LYS A 8 17.23 14.21 -26.26
CA LYS A 8 17.42 13.44 -25.04
C LYS A 8 16.10 12.74 -24.75
N LEU A 9 16.09 11.41 -24.83
CA LEU A 9 15.05 10.60 -24.20
C LEU A 9 14.91 11.10 -22.76
N PRO A 10 13.69 11.32 -22.23
CA PRO A 10 13.52 11.75 -20.86
C PRO A 10 14.14 10.68 -19.94
N THR A 11 15.32 10.98 -19.42
CA THR A 11 15.97 10.23 -18.35
C THR A 11 15.30 10.63 -17.06
N GLY A 12 14.45 9.74 -16.53
CA GLY A 12 13.84 9.90 -15.22
C GLY A 12 12.33 9.71 -15.27
N VAL A 13 11.87 8.46 -15.22
CA VAL A 13 10.62 8.18 -14.52
C VAL A 13 10.91 8.36 -13.03
N GLU A 14 10.90 9.61 -12.58
CA GLU A 14 10.76 9.91 -11.17
C GLU A 14 9.51 9.16 -10.72
N ALA A 15 9.63 8.28 -9.73
CA ALA A 15 8.51 7.49 -9.24
C ALA A 15 7.49 8.48 -8.64
N ALA A 16 6.56 8.93 -9.47
CA ALA A 16 5.51 9.84 -9.06
C ALA A 16 4.75 9.18 -7.92
N GLU A 17 4.60 9.87 -6.80
CA GLU A 17 3.77 9.38 -5.70
C GLU A 17 2.36 9.11 -6.25
N ARG A 18 1.90 7.86 -6.12
CA ARG A 18 0.56 7.47 -6.57
C ARG A 18 -0.34 7.32 -5.36
N PHE A 19 -1.37 8.15 -5.31
CA PHE A 19 -2.43 8.01 -4.32
C PHE A 19 -3.57 7.14 -4.89
N ILE A 20 -3.89 6.06 -4.20
CA ILE A 20 -4.96 5.12 -4.54
C ILE A 20 -5.98 5.13 -3.42
N GLU A 21 -7.21 5.59 -3.69
CA GLU A 21 -8.32 5.57 -2.74
C GLU A 21 -9.31 4.46 -3.11
N ILE A 22 -9.76 3.72 -2.10
CA ILE A 22 -10.83 2.72 -2.22
C ILE A 22 -11.89 3.03 -1.18
N VAL A 23 -13.14 3.18 -1.62
CA VAL A 23 -14.26 3.49 -0.75
C VAL A 23 -15.21 2.30 -0.68
N ALA A 24 -15.38 1.76 0.52
CA ALA A 24 -16.34 0.73 0.89
C ALA A 24 -17.31 1.26 1.96
N ALA A 25 -18.24 0.43 2.42
CA ALA A 25 -19.19 0.83 3.46
C ALA A 25 -18.50 0.97 4.84
N GLY A 26 -18.65 2.13 5.48
CA GLY A 26 -18.05 2.48 6.77
C GLY A 26 -17.17 3.74 6.67
N ASP A 27 -16.77 4.29 7.82
CA ASP A 27 -16.07 5.58 7.91
C ASP A 27 -14.65 5.47 8.47
N ASP A 28 -14.19 4.25 8.82
CA ASP A 28 -12.82 4.03 9.26
C ASP A 28 -11.85 4.15 8.09
N VAL A 29 -10.64 4.65 8.38
CA VAL A 29 -9.60 4.90 7.39
C VAL A 29 -8.37 4.05 7.70
N LEU A 30 -8.05 3.13 6.81
CA LEU A 30 -6.78 2.43 6.76
C LEU A 30 -5.90 3.06 5.69
N ARG A 31 -4.72 3.58 6.07
CA ARG A 31 -3.77 4.15 5.13
C ARG A 31 -2.43 3.43 5.19
N ILE A 32 -1.87 3.15 4.02
CA ILE A 32 -0.65 2.38 3.84
C ILE A 32 0.27 3.10 2.86
N SER A 33 1.48 3.45 3.29
CA SER A 33 2.51 4.00 2.42
C SER A 33 3.59 2.97 2.13
N PHE A 34 4.09 2.95 0.90
CA PHE A 34 5.05 1.95 0.44
C PHE A 34 6.39 2.59 0.08
N SER A 35 7.49 2.08 0.64
CA SER A 35 8.87 2.52 0.31
C SER A 35 9.58 1.56 -0.66
N GLY A 36 8.90 0.52 -1.10
CA GLY A 36 9.42 -0.55 -1.94
C GLY A 36 8.28 -1.38 -2.52
N GLN A 37 8.61 -2.40 -3.29
CA GLN A 37 7.61 -3.32 -3.82
C GLN A 37 7.01 -4.15 -2.68
N SER A 38 5.68 -4.22 -2.59
CA SER A 38 4.99 -5.04 -1.60
C SER A 38 3.71 -5.62 -2.20
N TRP A 39 3.48 -6.91 -1.99
CA TRP A 39 2.19 -7.53 -2.28
C TRP A 39 1.21 -7.20 -1.15
N ILE A 40 -0.03 -6.86 -1.49
CA ILE A 40 -1.06 -6.59 -0.49
C ILE A 40 -2.37 -7.30 -0.81
N GLU A 41 -3.02 -7.79 0.24
CA GLU A 41 -4.40 -8.27 0.25
C GLU A 41 -5.11 -7.69 1.47
N ILE A 42 -6.29 -7.11 1.26
CA ILE A 42 -7.14 -6.52 2.30
C ILE A 42 -8.56 -7.05 2.14
N ASN A 43 -9.08 -7.63 3.22
CA ASN A 43 -10.42 -8.18 3.31
C ASN A 43 -11.20 -7.50 4.46
N ASP A 44 -12.52 -7.46 4.34
CA ASP A 44 -13.42 -7.01 5.42
C ASP A 44 -13.51 -8.05 6.57
N VAL A 45 -14.33 -7.73 7.58
CA VAL A 45 -14.61 -8.61 8.73
C VAL A 45 -15.23 -9.97 8.34
N ASN A 46 -15.93 -10.04 7.21
CA ASN A 46 -16.56 -11.26 6.70
C ASN A 46 -15.67 -12.02 5.71
N ALA A 47 -14.39 -11.63 5.60
CA ALA A 47 -13.42 -12.15 4.64
C ALA A 47 -13.77 -11.88 3.15
N ASN A 48 -14.61 -10.87 2.86
CA ASN A 48 -14.79 -10.40 1.49
C ASN A 48 -13.60 -9.56 1.06
N GLN A 49 -13.10 -9.80 -0.16
CA GLN A 49 -11.95 -9.06 -0.68
C GLN A 49 -12.33 -7.61 -1.02
N ILE A 50 -11.64 -6.66 -0.39
CA ILE A 50 -11.72 -5.23 -0.70
C ILE A 50 -10.68 -4.89 -1.77
N HIS A 51 -9.43 -5.35 -1.57
CA HIS A 51 -8.33 -4.99 -2.46
C HIS A 51 -7.24 -6.07 -2.50
N ARG A 52 -6.62 -6.27 -3.67
CA ARG A 52 -5.45 -7.15 -3.85
C ARG A 52 -4.60 -6.67 -5.03
N ASP A 53 -3.34 -6.35 -4.80
CA ASP A 53 -2.43 -5.86 -5.85
C ASP A 53 -0.96 -5.85 -5.39
N ILE A 54 -0.04 -5.53 -6.30
CA ILE A 54 1.33 -5.10 -5.99
C ILE A 54 1.35 -3.58 -5.87
N ARG A 55 1.99 -3.08 -4.81
CA ARG A 55 2.30 -1.67 -4.61
C ARG A 55 3.79 -1.44 -4.79
N LEU A 56 4.15 -0.27 -5.30
CA LEU A 56 5.52 0.14 -5.59
C LEU A 56 5.95 1.25 -4.62
N ALA A 57 7.26 1.54 -4.61
CA ALA A 57 7.78 2.67 -3.86
C ALA A 57 7.09 3.98 -4.29
N GLY A 58 6.66 4.78 -3.32
CA GLY A 58 5.91 6.03 -3.54
C GLY A 58 4.40 5.85 -3.60
N ASP A 59 3.88 4.62 -3.64
CA ASP A 59 2.44 4.40 -3.55
C ASP A 59 1.93 4.72 -2.14
N VAL A 60 0.74 5.29 -2.09
CA VAL A 60 -0.08 5.43 -0.90
C VAL A 60 -1.46 4.85 -1.20
N LEU A 61 -1.85 3.82 -0.46
CA LEU A 61 -3.17 3.22 -0.50
C LEU A 61 -3.99 3.72 0.69
N GLU A 62 -5.17 4.26 0.45
CA GLU A 62 -6.14 4.64 1.47
C GLU A 62 -7.44 3.87 1.24
N ILE A 63 -7.91 3.18 2.27
CA ILE A 63 -9.17 2.44 2.26
C ILE A 63 -10.10 3.06 3.30
N ARG A 64 -11.27 3.50 2.85
CA ARG A 64 -12.37 3.92 3.71
C ARG A 64 -13.37 2.77 3.79
N GLY A 65 -13.70 2.32 4.98
CA GLY A 65 -14.57 1.16 5.15
C GLY A 65 -14.86 0.84 6.61
N ARG A 66 -15.43 -0.34 6.86
CA ARG A 66 -15.77 -0.82 8.19
C ARG A 66 -14.65 -1.70 8.73
N SER A 67 -14.10 -1.32 9.87
CA SER A 67 -13.18 -2.19 10.62
C SER A 67 -13.92 -3.39 11.26
N PRO A 68 -13.21 -4.47 11.62
CA PRO A 68 -11.78 -4.68 11.43
C PRO A 68 -11.40 -4.99 9.97
N PHE A 69 -10.19 -4.57 9.58
CA PHE A 69 -9.56 -4.95 8.32
C PHE A 69 -8.62 -6.14 8.54
N ASN A 70 -8.74 -7.16 7.69
CA ASN A 70 -7.80 -8.27 7.64
C ASN A 70 -6.78 -8.02 6.54
N ILE A 71 -5.51 -7.89 6.92
CA ILE A 71 -4.44 -7.44 6.04
C ILE A 71 -3.38 -8.54 5.92
N LEU A 72 -3.00 -8.87 4.70
CA LEU A 72 -1.81 -9.65 4.38
C LEU A 72 -0.85 -8.78 3.56
N LEU A 73 0.38 -8.66 4.04
CA LEU A 73 1.48 -7.99 3.36
C LEU A 73 2.56 -9.02 3.00
N GLY A 74 3.01 -9.02 1.75
CA GLY A 74 4.27 -9.61 1.32
C GLY A 74 5.34 -8.51 1.24
N ASP A 75 6.57 -8.82 1.67
CA ASP A 75 7.64 -7.83 1.87
C ASP A 75 7.19 -6.64 2.74
N ALA A 76 6.61 -6.97 3.89
CA ALA A 76 5.97 -6.04 4.83
C ALA A 76 6.93 -4.99 5.41
N THR A 77 8.24 -5.20 5.33
CA THR A 77 9.27 -4.23 5.74
C THR A 77 9.22 -2.93 4.91
N PHE A 78 8.58 -2.95 3.74
CA PHE A 78 8.37 -1.77 2.90
C PHE A 78 7.04 -1.05 3.12
N ALA A 79 6.19 -1.52 4.03
CA ALA A 79 4.88 -0.93 4.30
C ALA A 79 4.83 -0.25 5.67
N ARG A 80 4.28 0.97 5.71
CA ARG A 80 3.90 1.65 6.96
C ARG A 80 2.40 1.89 7.00
N LEU A 81 1.78 1.54 8.12
CA LEU A 81 0.33 1.51 8.29
C LEU A 81 -0.11 2.54 9.33
N THR A 82 -1.23 3.20 9.04
CA THR A 82 -1.99 3.98 10.01
C THR A 82 -3.47 3.59 9.94
N PHE A 83 -4.14 3.62 11.09
CA PHE A 83 -5.57 3.41 11.22
C PHE A 83 -6.19 4.59 11.95
N ASN A 84 -7.16 5.26 11.31
CA ASN A 84 -7.78 6.48 11.82
C ASN A 84 -6.75 7.53 12.28
N GLY A 85 -5.62 7.62 11.55
CA GLY A 85 -4.50 8.53 11.83
C GLY A 85 -3.50 8.04 12.88
N ALA A 86 -3.77 6.95 13.58
CA ALA A 86 -2.84 6.34 14.54
C ALA A 86 -1.91 5.33 13.86
N GLU A 87 -0.62 5.38 14.15
CA GLU A 87 0.37 4.44 13.60
C GLU A 87 0.17 3.01 14.14
N ILE A 88 0.34 2.02 13.26
CA ILE A 88 0.30 0.60 13.60
C ILE A 88 1.71 0.02 13.47
N ASN A 89 2.23 -0.57 14.55
CA ASN A 89 3.53 -1.26 14.51
C ASN A 89 3.39 -2.60 13.76
N VAL A 90 3.86 -2.63 12.51
CA VAL A 90 3.85 -3.84 11.67
C VAL A 90 5.00 -4.78 12.04
N SER A 91 6.12 -4.25 12.52
CA SER A 91 7.38 -4.95 12.69
C SER A 91 7.27 -6.19 13.59
N ASP A 92 6.43 -6.13 14.63
CA ASP A 92 6.22 -7.23 15.58
C ASP A 92 5.52 -8.45 14.96
N ASN A 93 4.89 -8.27 13.78
CA ASN A 93 4.13 -9.30 13.07
C ASN A 93 4.85 -9.80 11.81
N ILE A 94 6.06 -9.29 11.50
CA ILE A 94 6.83 -9.71 10.32
C ILE A 94 7.45 -11.09 10.58
N ARG A 95 7.18 -12.01 9.67
CA ARG A 95 7.66 -13.39 9.66
C ARG A 95 9.01 -13.49 8.94
N ILE A 96 9.64 -14.67 9.04
CA ILE A 96 10.95 -14.95 8.42
C ILE A 96 10.97 -14.78 6.89
N ASP A 97 9.82 -14.87 6.24
CA ASP A 97 9.64 -14.68 4.80
C ASP A 97 9.26 -13.22 4.43
N ASN A 98 9.49 -12.28 5.34
CA ASN A 98 9.09 -10.88 5.26
C ASN A 98 7.58 -10.64 5.12
N SER A 99 6.72 -11.65 5.29
CA SER A 99 5.28 -11.45 5.28
C SER A 99 4.76 -10.98 6.64
N ALA A 100 3.63 -10.27 6.66
CA ALA A 100 2.90 -9.93 7.88
C ALA A 100 1.40 -10.15 7.70
N ARG A 101 0.73 -10.61 8.76
CA ARG A 101 -0.73 -10.74 8.82
C ARG A 101 -1.24 -9.95 10.02
N LEU A 102 -2.18 -9.04 9.79
CA LEU A 102 -2.72 -8.16 10.83
C LEU A 102 -4.24 -8.13 10.74
N THR A 103 -4.88 -7.96 11.89
CA THR A 103 -6.27 -7.52 12.00
C THR A 103 -6.26 -6.15 12.66
N VAL A 104 -6.77 -5.14 11.97
CA VAL A 104 -6.65 -3.73 12.37
C VAL A 104 -8.03 -3.13 12.63
N GLY A 105 -8.18 -2.38 13.72
CA GLY A 105 -9.46 -1.77 14.12
C GLY A 105 -10.41 -2.74 14.83
N LEU A 106 -9.86 -3.60 15.71
CA LEU A 106 -10.60 -4.40 16.69
C LEU A 106 -11.16 -3.53 17.83
#